data_AF-A0A1F9UGS6-F1
#
_entry.id   AF-A0A1F9UGS6-F1
#
_cell.length_a   1.000
_cell.length_b   1.000
_cell.length_c   1.000
_cell.angle_alpha   90.00
_cell.angle_beta   90.00
_cell.angle_gamma   90.00
#
_symmetry.space_group_name_H-M   'P 1'
#
loop_
_entity.id
_entity.type
_entity.pdbx_description
1 polymer ?
#
loop_
_entity_poly.entity_id
_entity_poly.type
_entity_poly.pdbx_seq_one_letter_code
_entity_poly.pdbx_strand_id
1 'polypeptide(L)'
;MFRLRKIYPPFGTDTTPLWEYAYSEQVKVINGLCEVQSPITRDYLLNMGYQMVDEVVPLAEQPIPPMEPERILRPPKKRAKPRRGGS
;
A
#
# COMPACT_ATOMS: atom_id res chain seq x y z
N MET A 1 -10.65 4.51 11.76
CA MET A 1 -10.90 3.16 12.31
C MET A 1 -9.57 2.44 12.38
N PHE A 2 -9.33 1.67 13.44
CA PHE A 2 -8.09 0.91 13.62
C PHE A 2 -8.34 -0.56 13.31
N ARG A 3 -7.44 -1.19 12.55
CA ARG A 3 -7.48 -2.61 12.24
C ARG A 3 -6.47 -3.38 13.09
N LEU A 4 -6.94 -4.41 13.74
CA LEU A 4 -6.15 -5.26 14.63
C LEU A 4 -6.30 -6.71 14.22
N ARG A 5 -5.25 -7.50 14.42
CA ARG A 5 -5.23 -8.94 14.19
C ARG A 5 -4.99 -9.68 15.49
N LYS A 6 -5.96 -10.51 15.86
CA LYS A 6 -5.85 -11.53 16.89
C LYS A 6 -4.89 -12.61 16.42
N ILE A 7 -3.89 -12.90 17.25
CA ILE A 7 -2.87 -13.91 16.94
C ILE A 7 -3.29 -15.30 17.42
N TYR A 8 -4.10 -15.36 18.48
CA TYR A 8 -4.49 -16.61 19.12
C TYR A 8 -5.97 -16.94 18.93
N PRO A 9 -6.33 -18.20 18.64
CA PRO A 9 -7.72 -18.63 18.52
C PRO A 9 -8.47 -18.49 19.86
N PRO A 10 -9.81 -18.43 19.86
CA PRO A 10 -10.69 -18.64 18.71
C PRO A 10 -10.80 -17.43 17.78
N PHE A 11 -10.98 -17.73 16.48
CA PHE A 11 -11.31 -16.76 15.44
C PHE A 11 -12.72 -17.03 14.93
N GLY A 12 -13.48 -15.97 14.69
CA GLY A 12 -14.73 -16.08 13.93
C GLY A 12 -14.47 -16.34 12.45
N THR A 13 -15.52 -16.66 11.70
CA THR A 13 -15.51 -16.76 10.25
C THR A 13 -16.46 -15.71 9.64
N ASP A 14 -16.46 -15.54 8.33
CA ASP A 14 -17.37 -14.62 7.64
C ASP A 14 -18.86 -14.98 7.87
N THR A 15 -19.17 -16.27 8.01
CA THR A 15 -20.53 -16.76 8.29
C THR A 15 -20.85 -16.77 9.78
N THR A 16 -19.86 -17.02 10.63
CA THR A 16 -19.98 -17.03 12.10
C THR A 16 -18.95 -16.11 12.73
N PRO A 17 -19.18 -14.78 12.70
CA PRO A 17 -18.25 -13.83 13.29
C PRO A 17 -18.20 -14.00 14.81
N LEU A 18 -17.01 -13.85 15.38
CA LEU A 18 -16.83 -13.88 16.82
C LEU A 18 -16.98 -12.44 17.33
N TRP A 19 -17.89 -12.23 18.27
CA TRP A 19 -18.09 -10.93 18.90
C TRP A 19 -17.41 -10.93 20.26
N GLU A 20 -16.45 -10.02 20.46
CA GLU A 20 -15.75 -9.85 21.73
C GLU A 20 -16.10 -8.48 22.33
N TYR A 21 -16.34 -8.46 23.64
CA TYR A 21 -16.51 -7.21 24.36
C TYR A 21 -15.13 -6.68 24.75
N ALA A 22 -14.73 -5.55 24.17
CA ALA A 22 -13.46 -4.92 24.43
C ALA A 22 -13.70 -3.55 25.06
N TYR A 23 -13.45 -3.47 26.37
CA TYR A 23 -13.55 -2.26 27.20
C TYR A 23 -14.92 -1.56 27.17
N SER A 24 -15.20 -0.77 26.14
CA SER A 24 -16.44 0.00 25.99
C SER A 24 -17.17 -0.24 24.67
N GLU A 25 -16.66 -1.09 23.77
CA GLU A 25 -17.30 -1.42 22.50
C GLU A 25 -17.33 -2.93 22.24
N GLN A 26 -18.29 -3.36 21.42
CA GLN A 26 -18.36 -4.73 20.93
C GLN A 26 -17.62 -4.82 19.60
N VAL A 27 -16.63 -5.71 19.54
CA VAL A 27 -15.70 -5.82 18.41
C VAL A 27 -15.99 -7.10 17.64
N LYS A 28 -16.15 -6.97 16.33
CA LYS A 28 -16.37 -8.10 15.42
C LYS A 28 -15.04 -8.66 14.96
N VAL A 29 -14.78 -9.93 15.25
CA VAL A 29 -13.55 -10.66 14.88
C VAL A 29 -13.88 -11.69 13.80
N ILE A 30 -13.31 -11.53 12.61
CA ILE A 30 -13.48 -12.40 11.44
C ILE A 30 -12.10 -12.84 10.94
N ASN A 31 -11.84 -14.14 10.86
CA ASN A 31 -10.55 -14.70 10.45
C ASN A 31 -9.36 -14.11 11.24
N GLY A 32 -9.62 -13.75 12.50
CA GLY A 32 -8.66 -13.09 13.39
C GLY A 32 -8.49 -11.60 13.15
N LEU A 33 -9.17 -10.98 12.19
CA LEU A 33 -9.16 -9.54 11.97
C LEU A 33 -10.34 -8.88 12.68
N CYS A 34 -10.10 -7.71 13.27
CA CYS A 34 -11.14 -6.89 13.84
C CYS A 34 -10.91 -5.40 13.63
N GLU A 35 -12.02 -4.67 13.62
CA GLU A 35 -12.06 -3.23 13.40
C GLU A 35 -12.59 -2.55 14.65
N VAL A 36 -11.85 -1.57 15.16
CA VAL A 36 -12.21 -0.80 16.35
C VAL A 36 -12.20 0.69 16.07
N GLN A 37 -13.08 1.41 16.74
CA GLN A 37 -13.18 2.86 16.58
C GLN A 37 -12.44 3.60 17.69
N SER A 38 -12.53 3.12 18.93
CA SER A 38 -11.94 3.79 20.07
C SER A 38 -10.43 3.54 20.14
N PRO A 39 -9.60 4.59 20.30
CA PRO A 39 -8.18 4.42 20.57
C PRO A 39 -7.94 3.68 21.89
N ILE A 40 -8.79 3.88 22.90
CA ILE A 40 -8.68 3.19 24.20
C ILE A 40 -8.84 1.67 24.01
N THR A 41 -9.84 1.25 23.23
CA THR A 41 -10.06 -0.16 22.91
C THR A 41 -8.89 -0.74 22.12
N ARG A 42 -8.32 0.03 21.18
CA ARG A 42 -7.13 -0.38 20.43
C ARG A 42 -5.96 -0.66 21.36
N ASP A 43 -5.59 0.26 22.24
CA ASP A 43 -4.48 0.07 23.17
C ASP A 43 -4.72 -1.12 24.11
N TYR A 44 -5.96 -1.32 24.57
CA TYR A 44 -6.34 -2.49 25.35
C TYR A 44 -6.11 -3.79 24.58
N LEU A 45 -6.58 -3.87 23.33
CA LEU A 45 -6.41 -5.07 22.50
C LEU A 45 -4.94 -5.35 22.18
N LEU A 46 -4.13 -4.31 21.92
CA LEU A 46 -2.68 -4.48 21.74
C LEU A 46 -2.02 -5.10 22.98
N ASN A 47 -2.40 -4.64 24.19
CA ASN A 47 -1.92 -5.22 25.44
C ASN A 47 -2.38 -6.67 25.65
N MET A 48 -3.53 -7.05 25.10
CA MET A 48 -4.02 -8.44 25.11
C MET A 48 -3.32 -9.34 24.08
N GLY A 49 -2.36 -8.81 23.31
CA GLY A 49 -1.60 -9.58 22.32
C GLY A 49 -2.16 -9.54 20.90
N TYR A 50 -3.05 -8.59 20.60
CA TYR A 50 -3.41 -8.27 19.22
C TYR A 50 -2.28 -7.48 18.56
N GLN A 51 -2.18 -7.57 17.24
CA GLN A 51 -1.22 -6.78 16.46
C GLN A 51 -1.93 -5.75 15.61
N MET A 52 -1.36 -4.56 15.47
CA MET A 52 -1.87 -3.54 14.56
C MET A 52 -1.62 -4.01 13.12
N VAL A 53 -2.68 -4.00 12.31
CA VAL A 53 -2.55 -4.23 10.87
C VAL A 53 -2.51 -2.85 10.23
N ASP A 54 -1.30 -2.37 9.96
CA ASP A 54 -1.13 -1.31 8.98
C ASP A 54 -1.64 -1.89 7.67
N GLU A 55 -2.72 -1.32 7.13
CA GLU A 55 -3.12 -1.57 5.75
C GLU A 55 -2.04 -0.99 4.84
N VAL A 56 -0.89 -1.67 4.77
CA VAL A 56 -0.06 -1.63 3.59
C VAL A 56 -0.92 -2.31 2.53
N VAL A 57 -1.74 -1.50 1.84
CA VAL A 57 -2.30 -1.84 0.54
C VAL A 57 -1.19 -2.62 -0.16
N PRO A 58 -1.34 -3.93 -0.47
CA PRO A 58 -0.38 -4.55 -1.35
C PRO A 58 -0.46 -3.70 -2.59
N LEU A 59 0.60 -2.92 -2.82
CA LEU A 59 0.74 -2.02 -3.94
C LEU A 59 0.33 -2.85 -5.14
N ALA A 60 -0.88 -2.63 -5.65
CA ALA A 60 -1.28 -3.16 -6.92
C ALA A 60 -0.19 -2.69 -7.85
N GLU A 61 0.61 -3.65 -8.30
CA GLU A 61 1.48 -3.63 -9.46
C GLU A 61 1.38 -2.29 -10.19
N GLN A 62 2.17 -1.30 -9.78
CA GLN A 62 2.23 -0.07 -10.57
C GLN A 62 2.77 -0.51 -11.92
N PRO A 63 2.06 -0.24 -13.04
CA PRO A 63 2.57 -0.59 -14.35
C PRO A 63 3.91 0.13 -14.50
N ILE A 64 4.96 -0.67 -14.63
CA ILE A 64 6.30 -0.27 -15.02
C ILE A 64 6.14 0.81 -16.11
N PRO A 65 6.61 2.06 -15.92
CA PRO A 65 6.58 3.02 -17.01
C PRO A 65 7.36 2.40 -18.17
N PRO A 66 6.82 2.39 -19.40
CA PRO A 66 7.56 1.87 -20.53
C PRO A 66 8.86 2.66 -20.62
N MET A 67 10.00 1.98 -20.45
CA MET A 67 11.32 2.48 -20.79
C MET A 67 11.23 3.12 -22.17
N GLU A 68 11.41 4.43 -22.26
CA GLU A 68 11.49 5.13 -23.54
C GLU A 68 12.55 4.45 -24.42
N PRO A 69 12.17 3.86 -25.56
CA PRO A 69 13.15 3.36 -26.50
C PRO A 69 13.77 4.55 -27.23
N GLU A 70 15.09 4.63 -27.11
CA GLU A 70 16.02 5.14 -28.11
C GLU A 70 15.74 6.53 -28.72
N ARG A 71 16.61 7.48 -28.33
CA ARG A 71 16.92 8.66 -29.13
C ARG A 71 17.50 8.25 -30.49
N ILE A 72 16.62 7.96 -31.42
CA ILE A 72 16.92 7.78 -32.84
C ILE A 72 17.39 9.13 -33.40
N LEU A 73 18.70 9.17 -33.66
CA LEU A 73 19.36 9.78 -34.81
C LEU A 73 18.94 11.19 -35.25
N ARG A 74 19.84 12.15 -35.03
CA ARG A 74 20.03 13.26 -35.99
C ARG A 74 21.48 13.28 -36.48
N PRO A 75 21.74 12.93 -37.75
CA PRO A 75 23.04 13.15 -38.39
C PRO A 75 23.25 14.64 -38.78
N PRO A 76 24.49 15.06 -39.08
CA PRO A 76 24.95 16.43 -38.91
C PRO A 76 24.47 17.40 -40.00
N LYS A 77 24.16 18.65 -39.59
CA LYS A 77 23.90 19.76 -40.50
C LYS A 77 25.16 20.08 -41.33
N LYS A 78 25.13 19.72 -42.62
CA LYS A 78 26.00 20.24 -43.66
C LYS A 78 25.97 21.77 -43.62
N ARG A 79 27.06 22.43 -43.24
CA ARG A 79 27.27 23.86 -43.52
C ARG A 79 28.31 23.99 -44.63
N ALA A 80 27.87 24.65 -45.69
CA ALA A 80 28.51 24.71 -46.98
C ALA A 80 29.86 25.45 -46.96
N LYS A 81 30.78 25.00 -47.81
CA LYS A 81 32.01 25.72 -48.17
C LYS A 81 31.66 27.09 -48.81
N PRO A 82 32.30 28.20 -48.42
CA PRO A 82 32.40 29.34 -49.32
C PRO A 82 33.51 29.09 -50.36
N ARG A 83 33.16 29.22 -51.64
CA ARG A 83 34.08 29.29 -52.77
C ARG A 83 34.33 30.77 -53.12
N ARG A 84 35.61 31.13 -53.20
CA ARG A 84 36.29 32.11 -54.09
C ARG A 84 36.00 33.62 -54.00
N GLY A 85 37.12 34.37 -54.09
CA GLY A 85 37.27 35.77 -54.54
C GLY A 85 37.89 36.63 -53.43
N GLY A 86 39.09 37.23 -53.52
CA GLY A 86 39.88 37.63 -54.69
C GLY A 86 40.08 39.15 -54.65
N SER A 87 41.22 39.59 -54.11
CA SER A 87 42.00 40.79 -54.49
C SER A 87 43.33 40.76 -53.74
#